data_AF-A0A851CX48-F1
#
_entry.id   AF-A0A851CX48-F1
#
_cell.length_a   1.000
_cell.length_b   1.000
_cell.length_c   1.000
_cell.angle_alpha   90.00
_cell.angle_beta   90.00
_cell.angle_gamma   90.00
#
_symmetry.space_group_name_H-M   'P 1'
#
loop_
_entity.id
_entity.type
_entity.pdbx_description
1 polymer ?
#
loop_
_entity_poly.entity_id
_entity_poly.type
_entity_poly.pdbx_seq_one_letter_code
_entity_poly.pdbx_strand_id
1 'polypeptide(L)'
;ARRSMAPPAPRPLLLLLLLLHLAASSKLNTPKVLLPFTRGTRVNFTLQASEGCYRWSSSRPEVASVEPLEQDECSQRALVQARSSQPTRLTSIIFAEDT
;
A
#
# COMPACT_ATOMS: atom_id res chain seq x y z
N ALA A 1 11.71 -40.37 -31.82
CA ALA A 1 12.80 -39.36 -31.91
C ALA A 1 12.20 -37.95 -31.89
N ARG A 2 12.96 -36.98 -31.37
CA ARG A 2 12.67 -35.53 -31.20
C ARG A 2 11.92 -35.15 -29.92
N ARG A 3 12.68 -35.03 -28.82
CA ARG A 3 12.35 -34.06 -27.75
C ARG A 3 12.60 -32.68 -28.34
N SER A 4 11.55 -31.88 -28.48
CA SER A 4 11.67 -30.50 -28.95
C SER A 4 12.36 -29.70 -27.84
N MET A 5 13.65 -29.41 -28.03
CA MET A 5 14.43 -28.59 -27.11
C MET A 5 14.19 -27.14 -27.49
N ALA A 6 13.42 -26.42 -26.67
CA ALA A 6 13.25 -24.98 -26.83
C ALA A 6 14.64 -24.31 -26.77
N PRO A 7 14.96 -23.39 -27.69
CA PRO A 7 16.26 -22.72 -27.69
C PRO A 7 16.42 -21.88 -26.42
N PRO A 8 17.64 -21.79 -25.84
CA PRO A 8 17.88 -20.94 -24.69
C PRO A 8 17.55 -19.50 -25.05
N ALA A 9 16.68 -18.86 -24.26
CA ALA A 9 16.34 -17.46 -24.46
C ALA A 9 17.62 -16.61 -24.47
N PRO A 10 17.74 -15.63 -25.39
CA PRO A 10 18.94 -14.82 -25.48
C PRO A 10 19.15 -14.06 -24.15
N ARG A 11 20.34 -14.18 -23.57
CA ARG A 11 20.76 -13.53 -22.32
C ARG A 11 20.30 -12.07 -22.14
N PRO A 12 20.34 -11.17 -23.15
CA PRO A 12 19.82 -9.81 -23.00
C PRO A 12 18.31 -9.76 -22.76
N LEU A 13 17.54 -10.70 -23.31
CA LEU A 13 16.09 -10.80 -23.08
C LEU A 13 15.81 -11.21 -21.64
N LEU A 14 16.59 -12.14 -21.09
CA LEU A 14 16.49 -12.56 -19.69
C LEU A 14 16.84 -11.41 -18.73
N LEU A 15 17.90 -10.64 -19.06
CA LEU A 15 18.31 -9.47 -18.28
C LEU A 15 17.24 -8.37 -18.31
N LEU A 16 16.65 -8.11 -19.49
CA LEU A 16 15.58 -7.14 -19.67
C LEU A 16 14.32 -7.53 -18.89
N LEU A 17 13.94 -8.82 -18.94
CA LEU A 17 12.84 -9.36 -18.14
C LEU A 17 13.11 -9.18 -16.64
N LEU A 18 14.32 -9.46 -16.17
CA LEU A 18 14.69 -9.27 -14.77
C LEU A 18 14.56 -7.79 -14.35
N LEU A 19 15.10 -6.87 -15.16
CA LEU A 19 14.99 -5.42 -14.92
C LEU A 19 13.53 -4.93 -14.87
N LEU A 20 12.67 -5.44 -15.76
CA LEU A 20 11.24 -5.14 -15.77
C LEU A 20 10.52 -5.62 -14.50
N HIS A 21 10.92 -6.76 -13.94
CA HIS A 21 10.36 -7.25 -12.66
C HIS A 21 10.80 -6.41 -11.47
N LEU A 22 12.06 -5.94 -11.45
CA LEU A 22 12.53 -5.05 -10.38
C LEU A 22 11.93 -3.64 -10.45
N ALA A 23 11.51 -3.19 -11.64
CA ALA A 23 10.91 -1.87 -11.85
C ALA A 23 9.38 -1.84 -11.63
N ALA A 24 8.78 -2.95 -11.17
CA ALA A 24 7.35 -2.99 -10.87
C ALA A 24 7.04 -2.02 -9.72
N SER A 25 6.29 -0.97 -10.03
CA SER A 25 5.75 -0.05 -9.04
C SER A 25 4.37 -0.55 -8.60
N SER A 26 4.22 -0.78 -7.29
CA SER A 26 2.94 -1.15 -6.70
C SER A 26 1.98 0.03 -6.80
N LYS A 27 0.88 -0.14 -7.54
CA LYS A 27 -0.19 0.85 -7.57
C LYS A 27 -1.06 0.66 -6.33
N LEU A 28 -0.91 1.52 -5.32
CA LEU A 28 -1.93 1.66 -4.30
C LEU A 28 -3.18 2.24 -4.98
N ASN A 29 -4.22 1.42 -5.14
CA ASN A 29 -5.53 1.94 -5.55
C ASN A 29 -5.87 3.05 -4.54
N THR A 30 -6.13 4.27 -5.00
CA THR A 30 -6.37 5.44 -4.14
C THR A 30 -7.87 5.68 -4.02
N PRO A 31 -8.59 4.91 -3.17
CA PRO A 31 -9.95 5.29 -2.86
C PRO A 31 -9.89 6.55 -2.01
N LYS A 32 -10.48 7.64 -2.51
CA LYS A 32 -10.88 8.75 -1.65
C LYS A 32 -12.03 8.23 -0.77
N VAL A 33 -11.70 7.72 0.41
CA VAL A 33 -12.68 7.19 1.36
C VAL A 33 -13.16 8.31 2.27
N LEU A 34 -14.48 8.41 2.44
CA LEU A 34 -15.06 9.24 3.49
C LEU A 34 -15.07 8.43 4.78
N LEU A 35 -14.22 8.81 5.73
CA LEU A 35 -14.29 8.25 7.07
C LEU A 35 -15.50 8.85 7.79
N PRO A 36 -16.39 8.02 8.38
CA PRO A 36 -17.60 8.52 9.03
C PRO A 36 -17.26 9.30 10.30
N PHE A 37 -18.04 10.34 10.55
CA PHE A 37 -18.05 11.04 11.83
C PHE A 37 -18.91 10.25 12.82
N THR A 38 -18.31 9.79 13.91
CA THR A 38 -18.99 9.03 14.97
C THR A 38 -18.59 9.60 16.33
N ARG A 39 -19.59 9.94 17.15
CA ARG A 39 -19.37 10.35 18.54
C ARG A 39 -19.17 9.09 19.39
N GLY A 40 -17.95 8.55 19.41
CA GLY A 40 -17.53 7.50 20.35
C GLY A 40 -17.17 6.14 19.75
N THR A 41 -17.60 5.81 18.52
CA THR A 41 -17.28 4.54 17.85
C THR A 41 -16.14 4.74 16.85
N ARG A 42 -14.93 4.26 17.12
CA ARG A 42 -13.86 4.32 16.11
C ARG A 42 -14.19 3.36 14.97
N VAL A 43 -14.22 3.88 13.74
CA VAL A 43 -14.36 3.04 12.54
C VAL A 43 -12.97 2.73 12.00
N ASN A 44 -12.75 1.45 11.74
CA ASN A 44 -11.51 0.90 11.24
C ASN A 44 -11.63 0.67 9.73
N PHE A 45 -10.69 1.22 8.97
CA PHE A 45 -10.55 0.97 7.55
C PHE A 45 -9.19 0.34 7.27
N THR A 46 -9.14 -0.75 6.50
CA THR A 46 -7.87 -1.40 6.17
C THR A 46 -7.43 -0.98 4.79
N LEU A 47 -6.26 -0.35 4.71
CA LEU A 47 -5.51 -0.20 3.48
C LEU A 47 -4.72 -1.48 3.21
N GLN A 48 -4.69 -1.91 1.95
CA GLN A 48 -3.93 -3.06 1.51
C GLN A 48 -3.29 -2.74 0.17
N ALA A 49 -1.97 -2.77 0.13
CA ALA A 49 -1.21 -2.78 -1.11
C ALA A 49 -1.28 -4.17 -1.76
N SER A 50 -1.23 -4.21 -3.09
CA SER A 50 -1.24 -5.47 -3.84
C SER A 50 0.09 -6.22 -3.75
N GLU A 51 1.18 -5.46 -3.63
CA GLU A 51 2.57 -5.92 -3.56
C GLU A 51 3.43 -4.84 -2.87
N GLY A 52 4.68 -5.15 -2.53
CA GLY A 52 5.62 -4.22 -1.88
C GLY A 52 5.65 -4.32 -0.36
N CYS A 53 6.34 -3.39 0.30
CA CYS A 53 6.37 -3.24 1.76
C CYS A 53 6.48 -1.75 2.07
N TYR A 54 5.55 -1.22 2.87
CA TYR A 54 5.42 0.23 3.03
C TYR A 54 5.58 0.67 4.47
N ARG A 55 6.27 1.78 4.65
CA ARG A 55 6.18 2.58 5.86
C ARG A 55 4.98 3.51 5.73
N TRP A 56 4.04 3.37 6.66
CA TRP A 56 2.79 4.13 6.64
C TRP A 56 2.88 5.39 7.49
N SER A 57 2.41 6.52 6.98
CA SER A 57 2.32 7.76 7.75
C SER A 57 1.07 8.58 7.39
N SER A 58 0.66 9.49 8.28
CA SER A 58 -0.52 10.35 8.10
C SER A 58 -0.10 11.81 8.17
N SER A 59 -0.57 12.62 7.22
CA SER A 59 -0.34 14.08 7.23
C SER A 59 -0.95 14.77 8.46
N ARG A 60 -2.00 14.18 9.03
CA ARG A 60 -2.77 14.72 10.17
C ARG A 60 -3.24 13.56 11.07
N PRO A 61 -2.36 13.00 11.92
CA PRO A 61 -2.67 11.86 12.79
C PRO A 61 -3.80 12.13 13.80
N GLU A 62 -4.09 13.39 14.10
CA GLU A 62 -5.21 13.84 14.92
C GLU A 62 -6.57 13.72 14.21
N VAL A 63 -6.58 13.74 12.88
CA VAL A 63 -7.77 13.56 12.06
C VAL A 63 -7.98 12.08 11.72
N ALA A 64 -6.92 11.43 11.24
CA ALA A 64 -6.90 10.01 10.97
C ALA A 64 -5.52 9.43 11.28
N SER A 65 -5.47 8.42 12.16
CA SER A 65 -4.24 7.66 12.43
C SER A 65 -4.11 6.50 11.45
N VAL A 66 -2.87 6.05 11.26
CA VAL A 66 -2.53 4.86 10.50
C VAL A 66 -1.53 4.02 11.27
N GLU A 67 -1.75 2.71 11.34
CA GLU A 67 -0.87 1.76 12.02
C GLU A 67 -0.63 0.55 11.10
N PRO A 68 0.61 0.05 10.96
CA PRO A 68 0.86 -1.17 10.21
C PRO A 68 0.17 -2.37 10.89
N LEU A 69 -0.38 -3.29 10.09
CA LEU A 69 -1.00 -4.51 10.60
C LEU A 69 -0.03 -5.70 10.59
N GLU A 70 1.05 -5.61 9.83
CA GLU A 70 2.14 -6.59 9.78
C GLU A 70 3.44 -5.96 10.31
N GLN A 71 4.59 -6.54 9.96
CA GLN A 71 5.95 -6.24 10.45
C GLN A 71 6.21 -4.78 10.86
N ASP A 72 6.94 -4.62 11.98
CA ASP A 72 7.19 -3.33 12.63
C ASP A 72 7.96 -2.31 11.77
N GLU A 73 8.76 -2.76 10.79
CA GLU A 73 9.57 -1.88 9.94
C GLU A 73 8.88 -1.44 8.64
N CYS A 74 8.05 -2.31 8.04
CA CYS A 74 7.24 -2.02 6.85
C CYS A 74 6.09 -3.04 6.75
N SER A 75 4.97 -2.68 6.14
CA SER A 75 3.82 -3.58 6.01
C SER A 75 3.07 -3.36 4.71
N GLN A 76 2.44 -4.41 4.20
CA GLN A 76 1.53 -4.34 3.05
C GLN A 76 0.16 -3.81 3.44
N ARG A 77 -0.21 -3.93 4.71
CA ARG A 77 -1.55 -3.59 5.22
C ARG A 77 -1.47 -2.61 6.37
N ALA A 78 -2.36 -1.64 6.37
CA ALA A 78 -2.43 -0.68 7.46
C ALA A 78 -3.86 -0.43 7.89
N LEU A 79 -4.02 -0.26 9.20
CA LEU A 79 -5.27 0.14 9.82
C LEU A 79 -5.35 1.65 9.87
N VAL A 80 -6.37 2.21 9.23
CA VAL A 80 -6.71 3.63 9.30
C VAL A 80 -7.89 3.81 10.24
N GLN A 81 -7.77 4.75 11.17
CA GLN A 81 -8.83 5.07 12.13
C GLN A 81 -9.12 6.56 12.12
N ALA A 82 -10.40 6.92 12.09
CA ALA A 82 -10.82 8.30 12.31
C ALA A 82 -10.60 8.69 13.79
N ARG A 83 -9.92 9.82 14.02
CA ARG A 83 -9.63 10.36 15.35
C ARG A 83 -10.28 11.70 15.66
N SER A 84 -10.71 12.44 14.63
CA SER A 84 -11.41 13.71 14.82
C SER A 84 -12.78 13.52 15.48
N SER A 85 -13.04 14.31 16.52
CA SER A 85 -14.37 14.51 17.12
C SER A 85 -15.02 15.82 16.68
N GLN A 86 -14.39 16.56 15.76
CA GLN A 86 -14.94 17.81 15.23
C GLN A 86 -16.06 17.51 14.23
N PRO A 87 -17.19 18.24 14.28
CA PRO A 87 -18.32 18.05 13.35
C PRO A 87 -18.07 18.65 11.96
N THR A 88 -16.90 19.26 11.73
CA THR A 88 -16.50 19.84 10.45
C THR A 88 -15.78 18.82 9.58
N ARG A 89 -15.86 19.01 8.26
CA ARG A 89 -15.13 18.16 7.31
C ARG A 89 -13.63 18.42 7.42
N LEU A 90 -12.89 17.41 7.84
CA LEU A 90 -11.43 17.40 7.84
C LEU A 90 -10.91 16.42 6.79
N THR A 91 -9.63 16.53 6.43
CA THR A 91 -9.00 15.65 5.45
C THR A 91 -7.58 15.34 5.92
N SER A 92 -7.22 14.05 5.89
CA SER A 92 -5.83 13.60 6.02
C SER A 92 -5.45 12.80 4.78
N ILE A 93 -4.17 12.87 4.42
CA ILE A 93 -3.51 12.07 3.40
C ILE A 93 -2.70 11.00 4.11
N ILE A 94 -2.89 9.74 3.71
CA ILE A 94 -2.07 8.61 4.14
C ILE A 94 -0.98 8.40 3.10
N PHE A 95 0.28 8.37 3.54
CA PHE A 95 1.43 8.08 2.70
C PHE A 95 1.88 6.64 2.91
N ALA A 96 2.32 6.03 1.82
CA ALA A 96 2.95 4.72 1.80
C ALA A 96 4.33 4.92 1.13
N GLU A 97 5.38 4.88 1.93
CA GLU A 97 6.76 5.07 1.46
C GLU A 97 7.41 3.69 1.29
N ASP A 98 8.00 3.43 0.12
CA ASP A 98 8.80 2.22 -0.11
C ASP A 98 10.02 2.23 0.83
N THR A 99 10.33 1.09 1.43
CA THR A 99 11.54 0.86 2.25
C THR A 99 12.63 0.14 1.48
#